data_AF-A0A6J6D1R0-F1
#
_entry.id   AF-A0A6J6D1R0-F1
#
_cell.length_a   1.000
_cell.length_b   1.000
_cell.length_c   1.000
_cell.angle_alpha   90.00
_cell.angle_beta   90.00
_cell.angle_gamma   90.00
#
_symmetry.space_group_name_H-M   'P 1'
#
loop_
_entity.id
_entity.type
_entity.pdbx_description
1 polymer ?
#
loop_
_entity_poly.entity_id
_entity_poly.type
_entity_poly.pdbx_seq_one_letter_code
_entity_poly.pdbx_strand_id
1 'polypeptide(L)'
;MLAEGTANIMCTLPSPDTGVASNRSLGLIIAGDDGLSMMRGMGATVSAKAFGHNGAGGQIAWADPASGLSFALTTSGLDLNFLREARRTASFGSKAAVCVARNS
;
A
#
# COMPACT_ATOMS: atom_id res chain seq x y z
N MET A 1 18.49 6.94 8.48
CA MET A 1 17.95 5.57 8.57
C MET A 1 16.42 5.48 8.46
N LEU A 2 15.63 6.34 9.14
CA LEU A 2 14.15 6.27 9.06
C LEU A 2 13.61 6.70 7.69
N ALA A 3 14.06 7.84 7.17
CA ALA A 3 13.58 8.37 5.89
C ALA A 3 13.89 7.43 4.73
N GLU A 4 15.04 6.75 4.75
CA GLU A 4 15.41 5.72 3.77
C GLU A 4 14.50 4.48 3.84
N GLY A 5 13.89 4.23 5.01
CA GLY A 5 12.93 3.14 5.19
C GLY A 5 11.50 3.51 4.79
N THR A 6 11.10 4.77 4.93
CA THR A 6 9.67 5.15 4.88
C THR A 6 9.32 6.27 3.90
N ALA A 7 10.29 7.02 3.37
CA ALA A 7 10.02 8.23 2.59
C ALA A 7 10.82 8.35 1.28
N ASN A 8 12.04 7.79 1.22
CA ASN A 8 12.88 7.88 0.03
C ASN A 8 12.66 6.68 -0.90
N ILE A 9 12.29 6.96 -2.15
CA ILE A 9 12.21 5.97 -3.22
C ILE A 9 13.62 5.70 -3.73
N MET A 10 14.06 4.45 -3.58
CA MET A 10 15.39 3.97 -3.97
C MET A 10 15.35 3.18 -5.28
N CYS A 11 14.20 2.57 -5.62
CA CYS A 11 14.01 1.82 -6.86
C CYS A 11 12.61 2.06 -7.45
N THR A 12 12.59 2.35 -8.75
CA THR A 12 11.38 2.59 -9.55
C THR A 12 11.25 1.59 -10.70
N LEU A 13 12.04 0.52 -10.71
CA LEU A 13 11.90 -0.54 -11.70
C LEU A 13 10.46 -1.04 -11.72
N PRO A 14 9.89 -1.32 -12.90
CA PRO A 14 8.53 -1.84 -13.03
C PRO A 14 8.36 -3.13 -12.21
N SER A 15 7.29 -3.20 -11.42
CA SER A 15 6.91 -4.43 -10.74
C SER A 15 6.49 -5.47 -11.80
N PRO A 16 7.00 -6.72 -11.76
CA PRO A 16 6.72 -7.72 -12.80
C PRO A 16 5.23 -8.09 -12.97
N ASP A 17 4.44 -7.93 -11.92
CA ASP A 17 3.02 -8.28 -11.85
C ASP A 17 2.08 -7.17 -12.36
N THR A 18 2.47 -5.91 -12.22
CA THR A 18 1.62 -4.74 -12.49
C THR A 18 2.18 -3.80 -13.54
N GLY A 19 3.48 -3.87 -13.85
CA GLY A 19 4.17 -2.99 -14.79
C GLY A 19 4.36 -1.55 -14.31
N VAL A 20 3.87 -1.19 -13.12
CA VAL A 20 4.02 0.16 -12.56
C VAL A 20 5.34 0.29 -11.80
N ALA A 21 5.85 1.52 -11.66
CA ALA A 21 7.03 1.78 -10.84
C ALA A 21 6.85 1.23 -9.42
N SER A 22 7.77 0.40 -8.94
CA SER A 22 7.64 -0.32 -7.67
C SER A 22 7.76 0.57 -6.42
N ASN A 23 8.31 1.77 -6.55
CA ASN A 23 8.51 2.76 -5.48
C ASN A 23 9.09 2.15 -4.19
N ARG A 24 10.17 1.37 -4.31
CA ARG A 24 10.76 0.67 -3.17
C ARG A 24 11.69 1.58 -2.37
N SER A 25 11.53 1.56 -1.05
CA SER A 25 12.49 2.06 -0.07
C SER A 25 13.47 0.93 0.32
N LEU A 26 14.22 1.07 1.44
CA LEU A 26 15.08 0.00 1.96
C LEU A 26 14.35 -1.32 2.28
N GLY A 27 13.03 -1.30 2.49
CA GLY A 27 12.28 -2.53 2.79
C GLY A 27 10.77 -2.46 2.53
N LEU A 28 10.25 -1.30 2.17
CA LEU A 28 8.83 -1.04 2.01
C LEU A 28 8.54 -0.48 0.62
N ILE A 29 7.26 -0.35 0.32
CA ILE A 29 6.72 0.29 -0.88
C ILE A 29 6.15 1.64 -0.45
N ILE A 30 6.45 2.69 -1.21
CA ILE A 30 5.91 4.04 -1.00
C ILE A 30 4.79 4.31 -2.02
N ALA A 31 3.69 4.91 -1.57
CA ALA A 31 2.50 5.14 -2.39
C ALA A 31 2.80 5.98 -3.63
N GLY A 32 3.51 7.11 -3.47
CA GLY A 32 3.76 8.06 -4.54
C GLY A 32 2.53 8.89 -4.91
N ASP A 33 2.74 9.94 -5.70
CA ASP A 33 1.72 10.90 -6.13
C ASP A 33 1.20 10.65 -7.57
N ASP A 34 1.54 9.49 -8.15
CA ASP A 34 1.19 9.10 -9.52
C ASP A 34 -0.22 8.49 -9.68
N GLY A 35 -0.99 8.44 -8.59
CA GLY A 35 -2.34 7.84 -8.57
C GLY A 35 -2.36 6.30 -8.66
N LEU A 36 -1.20 5.63 -8.56
CA LEU A 36 -1.08 4.18 -8.70
C LEU A 36 -0.87 3.45 -7.37
N SER A 37 -1.12 4.11 -6.23
CA SER A 37 -1.00 3.53 -4.89
C SER A 37 -1.83 2.26 -4.69
N MET A 38 -2.97 2.12 -5.39
CA MET A 38 -3.78 0.88 -5.37
C MET A 38 -3.07 -0.31 -6.01
N MET A 39 -2.27 -0.07 -7.06
CA MET A 39 -1.47 -1.09 -7.73
C MET A 39 -0.25 -1.48 -6.89
N ARG A 40 0.02 -0.73 -5.81
CA ARG A 40 1.04 -1.01 -4.79
C ARG A 40 0.46 -1.58 -3.48
N GLY A 41 -0.87 -1.78 -3.41
CA GLY A 41 -1.55 -2.42 -2.28
C GLY A 41 -2.11 -1.50 -1.20
N MET A 42 -1.89 -0.19 -1.26
CA MET A 42 -2.28 0.76 -0.19
C MET A 42 -3.70 1.32 -0.37
N GLY A 43 -4.39 1.02 -1.47
CA GLY A 43 -5.69 1.62 -1.82
C GLY A 43 -5.54 2.97 -2.52
N ALA A 44 -6.66 3.57 -2.95
CA ALA A 44 -6.67 4.78 -3.79
C ALA A 44 -6.72 6.10 -3.01
N THR A 45 -6.94 6.03 -1.71
CA THR A 45 -7.30 7.19 -0.86
C THR A 45 -6.29 7.45 0.25
N VAL A 46 -5.10 6.86 0.17
CA VAL A 46 -3.97 7.18 1.04
C VAL A 46 -3.20 8.39 0.51
N SER A 47 -2.43 9.08 1.36
CA SER A 47 -1.52 10.11 0.87
C SER A 47 -0.35 9.51 0.08
N ALA A 48 0.33 10.35 -0.71
CA ALA A 48 1.56 9.99 -1.43
C ALA A 48 2.70 9.53 -0.49
N LYS A 49 2.64 9.90 0.80
CA LYS A 49 3.64 9.55 1.82
C LYS A 49 3.35 8.22 2.50
N ALA A 50 2.24 7.54 2.18
CA ALA A 50 1.96 6.25 2.75
C ALA A 50 3.02 5.23 2.34
N PHE A 51 3.35 4.33 3.27
CA PHE A 51 4.34 3.29 3.05
C PHE A 51 3.92 1.97 3.70
N GLY A 52 4.30 0.84 3.10
CA GLY A 52 3.90 -0.47 3.60
C GLY A 52 4.42 -1.64 2.78
N HIS A 53 3.83 -2.81 2.98
CA HIS A 53 4.21 -4.01 2.24
C HIS A 53 3.04 -4.99 2.10
N ASN A 54 2.93 -5.58 0.89
CA ASN A 54 2.00 -6.68 0.62
C ASN A 54 2.54 -7.99 1.21
N GLY A 55 1.69 -8.81 1.81
CA GLY A 55 2.04 -10.15 2.28
C GLY A 55 1.36 -11.23 1.44
N ALA A 56 1.94 -12.42 1.43
CA ALA A 56 1.36 -13.57 0.72
C ALA A 56 -0.07 -13.86 1.23
N GLY A 57 -0.99 -14.19 0.32
CA GLY A 57 -2.38 -14.51 0.66
C GLY A 57 -3.31 -13.31 0.80
N GLY A 58 -2.93 -12.15 0.28
CA GLY A 58 -3.71 -10.92 0.38
C GLY A 58 -3.62 -10.26 1.75
N GLN A 59 -2.51 -10.49 2.44
CA GLN A 59 -2.16 -9.72 3.64
C GLN A 59 -1.61 -8.37 3.21
N ILE A 60 -1.80 -7.34 4.04
CA ILE A 60 -1.27 -6.01 3.79
C ILE A 60 -1.07 -5.28 5.10
N ALA A 61 0.00 -4.51 5.19
CA ALA A 61 0.17 -3.52 6.25
C ALA A 61 0.77 -2.24 5.66
N TRP A 62 0.25 -1.10 6.06
CA TRP A 62 0.78 0.22 5.71
C TRP A 62 0.50 1.26 6.78
N ALA A 63 1.26 2.35 6.74
CA ALA A 63 1.04 3.55 7.54
C ALA A 63 1.02 4.79 6.62
N ASP A 64 0.17 5.76 6.95
CA ASP A 64 0.07 7.04 6.27
C ASP A 64 0.34 8.19 7.25
N PRO A 65 1.58 8.73 7.27
CA PRO A 65 1.94 9.82 8.17
C PRO A 65 1.13 11.10 7.99
N ALA A 66 0.53 11.32 6.82
CA ALA A 66 -0.26 12.55 6.58
C ALA A 66 -1.61 12.51 7.32
N SER A 67 -2.22 11.32 7.43
CA SER A 67 -3.47 11.12 8.17
C SER A 67 -3.26 10.60 9.60
N GLY A 68 -2.06 10.12 9.92
CA GLY A 68 -1.75 9.46 11.20
C GLY A 68 -2.31 8.03 11.30
N LEU A 69 -2.83 7.48 10.20
CA LEU A 69 -3.45 6.16 10.18
C LEU A 69 -2.43 5.06 9.93
N SER A 70 -2.56 3.96 10.66
CA SER A 70 -1.92 2.68 10.35
C SER A 70 -2.99 1.61 10.11
N PHE A 71 -2.79 0.76 9.12
CA PHE A 71 -3.73 -0.29 8.74
C PHE A 71 -3.01 -1.63 8.55
N ALA A 72 -3.66 -2.71 9.00
CA ALA A 72 -3.24 -4.07 8.72
C ALA A 72 -4.45 -4.95 8.43
N LEU A 73 -4.33 -5.82 7.43
CA LEU A 73 -5.28 -6.88 7.11
C LEU A 73 -4.52 -8.20 7.05
N THR A 74 -4.98 -9.15 7.86
CA THR A 74 -4.52 -10.53 7.84
C THR A 74 -5.63 -11.44 7.34
N THR A 75 -5.24 -12.52 6.66
CA THR A 75 -6.16 -13.52 6.12
C THR A 75 -5.75 -14.89 6.66
N SER A 76 -6.74 -15.75 6.93
CA SER A 76 -6.48 -17.11 7.44
C SER A 76 -6.06 -18.10 6.34
N GLY A 77 -5.84 -17.63 5.10
CA GLY A 77 -5.48 -18.48 3.98
C GLY A 77 -5.10 -17.70 2.73
N LEU A 78 -4.49 -18.41 1.77
CA LEU A 78 -4.09 -17.88 0.48
C LEU A 78 -5.29 -17.84 -0.47
N ASP A 79 -5.59 -16.66 -1.01
CA ASP A 79 -6.57 -16.53 -2.09
C ASP A 79 -5.89 -16.85 -3.42
N LEU A 80 -6.23 -18.00 -4.02
CA LEU A 80 -5.64 -18.41 -5.30
C LEU A 80 -6.10 -17.56 -6.49
N ASN A 81 -7.13 -16.72 -6.33
CA ASN A 81 -7.56 -15.79 -7.36
C ASN A 81 -6.93 -14.41 -7.14
N PHE A 82 -5.84 -14.15 -7.86
CA PHE A 82 -5.07 -12.91 -7.75
C PHE A 82 -5.90 -11.64 -7.96
N LEU A 83 -6.83 -11.64 -8.93
CA LEU A 83 -7.67 -10.47 -9.19
C LEU A 83 -8.65 -10.19 -8.03
N ARG A 84 -9.21 -11.24 -7.44
CA ARG A 84 -10.08 -11.13 -6.26
C ARG A 84 -9.28 -10.65 -5.05
N GLU A 85 -8.08 -11.21 -4.84
CA GLU A 85 -7.16 -10.82 -3.79
C GLU A 85 -6.83 -9.33 -3.89
N ALA A 86 -6.34 -8.87 -5.04
CA ALA A 86 -5.94 -7.48 -5.28
C ALA A 86 -7.10 -6.50 -5.05
N ARG A 87 -8.30 -6.81 -5.56
CA ARG A 87 -9.51 -6.00 -5.35
C ARG A 87 -9.88 -5.90 -3.88
N ARG A 88 -9.80 -7.01 -3.14
CA ARG A 88 -10.09 -7.05 -1.70
C ARG A 88 -9.13 -6.14 -0.93
N THR A 89 -7.83 -6.31 -1.14
CA THR A 89 -6.77 -5.55 -0.47
C THR A 89 -6.92 -4.05 -0.74
N ALA A 90 -7.07 -3.64 -2.00
CA ALA A 90 -7.25 -2.24 -2.37
C ALA A 90 -8.55 -1.64 -1.82
N SER A 91 -9.65 -2.39 -1.82
CA SER A 91 -10.93 -1.96 -1.28
C SER A 91 -10.86 -1.72 0.23
N PHE A 92 -10.30 -2.67 1.00
CA PHE A 92 -10.16 -2.49 2.45
C PHE A 92 -9.22 -1.35 2.81
N GLY A 93 -8.07 -1.23 2.12
CA GLY A 93 -7.15 -0.11 2.33
C GLY A 93 -7.82 1.25 2.09
N SER A 94 -8.57 1.37 0.99
CA SER A 94 -9.28 2.62 0.68
C SER A 94 -10.35 2.95 1.74
N LYS A 95 -11.12 1.95 2.18
CA LYS A 95 -12.13 2.15 3.22
C LYS A 95 -11.52 2.57 4.56
N ALA A 96 -10.37 2.02 4.93
CA ALA A 96 -9.68 2.38 6.16
C ALA A 96 -9.29 3.87 6.17
N ALA A 97 -8.70 4.36 5.07
CA ALA A 97 -8.32 5.78 4.96
C ALA A 97 -9.53 6.72 5.00
N VAL A 98 -10.66 6.35 4.38
CA VAL A 98 -11.90 7.14 4.42
C VAL A 98 -12.49 7.25 5.83
N CYS A 99 -12.30 6.25 6.70
CA CYS A 99 -12.79 6.30 8.07
C CYS A 99 -12.16 7.45 8.88
N VAL A 100 -10.91 7.82 8.59
CA VAL A 100 -10.23 8.92 9.29
C VAL A 100 -10.61 10.28 8.70
N ALA A 101 -10.77 10.37 7.38
CA ALA A 101 -11.17 11.60 6.69
C ALA A 101 -12.57 12.13 7.07
N ARG A 102 -13.42 11.28 7.67
CA ARG A 102 -14.77 11.66 8.13
C ARG A 102 -14.81 12.26 9.54
N ASN A 103 -13.71 12.18 10.29
CA ASN A 103 -13.64 12.60 11.69
C ASN A 103 -12.79 13.87 11.90
N SER A 104 -12.31 14.47 10.81
CA SER A 104 -11.50 15.69 10.75
C SER A 104 -12.31 16.85 10.16
#